data_AF-A0A165XN46-F1
#
_entry.id   AF-A0A165XN46-F1
#
_cell.length_a   1.000
_cell.length_b   1.000
_cell.length_c   1.000
_cell.angle_alpha   90.00
_cell.angle_beta   90.00
_cell.angle_gamma   90.00
#
_symmetry.space_group_name_H-M   'P 1'
#
loop_
_entity.id
_entity.type
_entity.pdbx_description
1 polymer ?
#
loop_
_entity_poly.entity_id
_entity_poly.type
_entity_poly.pdbx_seq_one_letter_code
_entity_poly.pdbx_strand_id
1 'polypeptide(L)' 'MDVATAFTHSLDDEISIKLGETVRILEEFEDDWCLVQRVGSKAAPQGVIPRFCLVERPQIVHKGSLRRGDALSS' A
#
# COMPACT_ATOMS: atom_id res chain seq x y z
N MET A 1 -1.17 -0.40 0.42
CA MET A 1 -1.74 0.90 0.79
C MET A 1 -3.22 0.88 0.52
N ASP A 2 -4.00 1.62 1.31
CA ASP A 2 -5.41 1.86 1.01
C ASP A 2 -5.58 3.19 0.29
N VAL A 3 -6.55 3.23 -0.62
CA VAL A 3 -6.93 4.45 -1.33
C VAL A 3 -7.88 5.27 -0.44
N ALA A 4 -7.37 6.38 0.07
CA ALA A 4 -8.12 7.33 0.90
C ALA A 4 -8.72 8.51 0.12
N THR A 5 -8.26 8.74 -1.12
CA THR A 5 -8.86 9.71 -2.06
C THR A 5 -8.95 9.07 -3.44
N ALA A 6 -10.14 9.10 -4.05
CA ALA A 6 -10.30 8.63 -5.42
C ALA A 6 -9.55 9.53 -6.40
N PHE A 7 -9.02 8.94 -7.46
CA PHE A 7 -8.29 9.66 -8.51
C PHE A 7 -8.78 9.18 -9.86
N THR A 8 -9.01 10.14 -10.77
CA THR A 8 -9.39 9.87 -12.15
C THR A 8 -8.22 10.26 -13.03
N HIS A 9 -7.77 9.30 -13.84
CA HIS A 9 -6.68 9.53 -14.76
C HIS A 9 -7.00 10.63 -15.78
N SER A 10 -6.01 11.45 -16.08
CA SER A 10 -5.97 12.48 -17.11
C SER A 10 -4.95 12.14 -18.21
N LEU A 11 -3.95 11.31 -17.88
CA LEU A 11 -2.90 10.85 -18.81
C LEU A 11 -2.97 9.33 -19.01
N ASP A 12 -2.23 8.83 -20.01
CA ASP A 12 -2.20 7.41 -20.37
C ASP A 12 -1.41 6.56 -19.38
N ASP A 13 -0.34 7.13 -18.81
CA ASP A 13 0.46 6.48 -17.76
C ASP A 13 -0.25 6.43 -16.40
N GLU A 14 -1.35 7.16 -16.25
CA GLU A 14 -2.12 7.26 -15.01
C GLU A 14 -3.21 6.17 -14.92
N ILE A 15 -3.55 5.77 -13.68
CA ILE A 15 -4.62 4.80 -13.43
C ILE A 15 -5.71 5.37 -12.54
N SER A 16 -6.97 5.12 -12.92
CA SER A 16 -8.11 5.49 -12.08
C SER A 16 -8.25 4.54 -10.89
N ILE A 17 -8.43 5.10 -9.68
CA ILE A 17 -8.59 4.36 -8.43
C ILE A 17 -9.80 4.88 -7.65
N LYS A 18 -10.49 3.95 -6.97
CA LYS A 18 -11.67 4.28 -6.15
C LYS A 18 -11.34 4.23 -4.66
N LEU A 19 -12.07 5.03 -3.89
CA LEU A 19 -12.02 5.00 -2.43
C LEU A 19 -12.23 3.58 -1.89
N GLY A 20 -11.36 3.17 -0.97
CA GLY A 20 -11.40 1.84 -0.35
C GLY A 20 -10.75 0.73 -1.17
N GLU A 21 -10.24 0.99 -2.38
CA GLU A 21 -9.39 0.01 -3.07
C GLU A 21 -8.07 -0.17 -2.32
N THR A 22 -7.50 -1.38 -2.41
CA THR A 22 -6.15 -1.66 -1.93
C THR A 22 -5.22 -1.78 -3.12
N VAL A 23 -4.15 -1.00 -3.10
CA VAL A 23 -3.11 -1.03 -4.12
C VAL A 23 -1.76 -1.35 -3.51
N ARG A 24 -0.89 -1.92 -4.33
CA ARG A 24 0.52 -2.13 -4.04
C ARG A 24 1.32 -1.02 -4.71
N ILE A 25 2.13 -0.31 -3.93
CA ILE A 25 3.15 0.59 -4.48
C ILE A 25 4.26 -0.27 -5.07
N LEU A 26 4.62 0.01 -6.32
CA LEU A 26 5.73 -0.61 -7.03
C LEU A 26 6.96 0.30 -7.01
N GLU A 27 6.76 1.60 -7.18
CA GLU A 27 7.80 2.62 -7.18
C GLU A 27 7.24 3.94 -6.63
N GLU A 28 8.06 4.67 -5.88
CA GLU A 28 7.78 6.04 -5.41
C GLU A 28 8.76 6.97 -6.11
N PHE A 29 8.24 8.00 -6.77
CA PHE A 29 9.01 9.01 -7.49
C PHE A 29 9.31 10.20 -6.58
N GLU A 30 10.32 10.99 -6.96
CA GLU A 30 10.76 12.16 -6.19
C GLU A 30 9.72 13.32 -6.18
N ASP A 31 8.81 13.35 -7.16
CA ASP A 31 7.78 14.37 -7.32
C ASP A 31 6.45 14.05 -6.60
N ASP A 32 6.47 13.19 -5.57
CA ASP A 32 5.28 12.73 -4.83
C ASP A 32 4.26 11.92 -5.68
N TRP A 33 4.74 11.24 -6.71
CA TRP A 33 3.95 10.26 -7.48
C TRP A 33 4.32 8.83 -7.10
N CYS A 34 3.39 7.90 -7.31
CA CYS A 34 3.62 6.48 -7.07
C CYS A 34 3.12 5.66 -8.25
N LEU A 35 3.97 4.76 -8.76
CA LEU A 35 3.52 3.69 -9.64
C LEU A 35 2.86 2.62 -8.78
N VAL A 36 1.58 2.35 -9.05
CA VAL A 36 0.80 1.38 -8.28
C VAL A 36 0.25 0.26 -9.14
N GLN A 37 -0.02 -0.87 -8.49
CA GLN A 37 -0.73 -2.00 -9.05
C GLN A 37 -1.92 -2.38 -8.16
N ARG A 38 -3.07 -2.65 -8.76
CA ARG A 38 -4.23 -3.15 -8.02
C ARG A 38 -3.97 -4.54 -7.44
N VAL A 39 -4.40 -4.77 -6.20
CA VAL A 39 -4.27 -6.08 -5.55
C VAL A 39 -5.32 -7.03 -6.13
N GLY A 40 -4.91 -8.23 -6.55
CA GLY A 40 -5.82 -9.27 -7.03
C GLY A 40 -5.18 -10.25 -8.01
N SER A 41 -4.35 -9.76 -8.92
CA SER A 41 -3.63 -10.57 -9.93
C SER A 41 -2.32 -9.88 -10.34
N LYS A 42 -1.28 -10.64 -10.68
CA LYS A 42 -0.03 -10.06 -11.23
C LYS A 42 -0.21 -9.37 -12.59
N ALA A 43 -1.25 -9.75 -13.33
CA ALA A 43 -1.66 -9.11 -14.57
C ALA A 43 -2.66 -7.95 -14.34
N ALA A 44 -2.86 -7.52 -13.08
CA ALA A 44 -3.70 -6.38 -12.79
C ALA A 44 -3.10 -5.10 -13.40
N PRO A 45 -3.95 -4.18 -13.87
CA PRO A 45 -3.51 -2.93 -14.47
C PRO A 45 -2.65 -2.12 -13.48
N GLN A 46 -1.65 -1.46 -14.06
CA GLN A 46 -0.67 -0.63 -13.38
C GLN A 46 -0.75 0.79 -13.93
N GLY A 47 -0.40 1.77 -13.11
CA GLY A 47 -0.27 3.16 -13.54
C GLY A 47 0.13 4.06 -12.39
N VAL A 48 0.43 5.31 -12.71
CA VAL A 48 0.88 6.29 -11.73
C VAL A 48 -0.31 7.03 -11.11
N ILE A 49 -0.19 7.36 -9.83
CA ILE A 49 -1.14 8.18 -9.08
C ILE A 49 -0.37 9.09 -8.10
N PRO A 50 -0.97 10.20 -7.64
CA PRO A 50 -0.37 11.01 -6.59
C PRO A 50 -0.26 10.24 -5.25
N ARG A 51 0.85 10.41 -4.52
CA ARG A 51 1.11 9.77 -3.23
C ARG A 51 0.05 10.11 -2.18
N PHE A 52 -0.53 11.31 -2.23
CA PHE A 52 -1.56 11.75 -1.29
C PHE A 52 -2.87 10.95 -1.40
N CYS A 53 -3.11 10.25 -2.50
CA CYS A 53 -4.27 9.37 -2.65
C CYS A 53 -4.18 8.14 -1.74
N LEU A 54 -2.99 7.83 -1.24
CA LEU A 54 -2.67 6.62 -0.49
C LEU A 54 -2.45 6.91 1.00
N VAL A 55 -2.97 6.02 1.84
CA VAL A 55 -2.65 5.98 3.27
C VAL A 55 -2.05 4.64 3.65
N GLU A 56 -1.14 4.69 4.62
CA GLU A 56 -0.62 3.48 5.24
C GLU A 56 -1.76 2.77 5.97
N ARG A 57 -2.00 1.52 5.55
CA ARG A 57 -2.95 0.65 6.25
C ARG A 57 -2.32 0.37 7.63
N PRO A 58 -2.99 0.70 8.75
CA PRO A 58 -2.41 0.51 10.08
C PRO A 58 -2.05 -0.96 10.27
N GLN A 59 -0.75 -1.23 10.38
CA GLN A 59 -0.22 -2.55 10.70
C GLN A 59 -0.54 -2.78 12.17
N ILE A 60 -1.64 -3.47 12.49
CA ILE A 60 -1.89 -3.93 13.86
C ILE A 60 -0.85 -5.01 14.14
N VAL A 61 0.31 -4.58 14.64
CA VAL A 61 1.35 -5.47 15.13
C VAL A 61 0.78 -6.10 16.38
N HIS A 62 0.21 -7.31 16.26
CA HIS A 62 -0.06 -8.13 17.43
C HIS A 62 1.28 -8.42 18.09
N LYS A 63 1.66 -7.64 19.10
CA LYS A 63 2.76 -7.93 20.02
C LYS A 63 2.35 -9.14 20.88
N GLY A 64 2.32 -10.32 20.26
CA GLY A 64 1.84 -11.57 20.84
C GLY A 64 2.75 -12.74 20.50
N SER A 65 4.07 -12.53 20.50
CA SER A 65 5.04 -13.64 20.50
C SER A 65 6.39 -13.19 21.06
N LEU A 66 6.38 -12.56 22.23
CA LEU A 66 7.56 -12.63 23.09
C LEU A 66 7.48 -13.95 23.83
N ARG A 67 8.33 -14.89 23.40
CA ARG A 67 8.43 -16.25 23.91
C ARG A 67 8.67 -16.17 25.42
N ARG A 68 7.75 -16.72 26.22
CA ARG A 68 8.02 -17.06 27.62
C ARG A 68 9.11 -18.13 27.62
N GLY A 69 10.27 -17.76 28.12
CA GLY A 69 11.38 -18.65 28.41
C GLY A 69 11.81 -18.41 29.85
N ASP A 70 10.91 -18.67 30.79
CA ASP A 70 11.27 -18.92 32.18
C ASP A 70 12.09 -20.22 32.26
N ALA A 71 13.28 -20.17 32.86
CA ALA A 71 13.72 -21.08 33.94
C ALA A 71 15.25 -21.29 33.98
N LEU A 72 15.83 -20.80 35.09
CA LEU A 72 16.79 -21.47 35.98
C LEU A 72 18.16 -21.93 35.42
N SER A 73 19.22 -21.26 35.87
CA SER A 73 20.56 -21.81 36.21
C SER A 73 21.38 -20.65 36.80
N SER A 74 22.18 -20.72 37.86
CA SER A 74 22.45 -21.64 38.96
C SER A 74 23.19 -20.80 40.00
#